data_AF-A0A7V0LSS2-F1
#
_entry.id   AF-A0A7V0LSS2-F1
#
_cell.length_a   1.000
_cell.length_b   1.000
_cell.length_c   1.000
_cell.angle_alpha   90.00
_cell.angle_beta   90.00
_cell.angle_gamma   90.00
#
_symmetry.space_group_name_H-M   'P 1'
#
loop_
_entity.id
_entity.type
_entity.pdbx_description
1 polymer ?
#
loop_
_entity_poly.entity_id
_entity_poly.type
_entity_poly.pdbx_seq_one_letter_code
_entity_poly.pdbx_strand_id
1 'polypeptide(L)'
;MDTALATSRSVYEQLAAMAGEPTVAMRAWNGDVWGPRDAPATVVLNHPGALRALLVPLDDLTAGEAYIYDDIDIEGSILEVLRFATSLRATRRRPLASLRLLRRLRKLPAENRRGEHTRPGKKGRLHSKRRDSASV
;
A
#
# COMPACT_ATOMS: atom_id res chain seq x y z
N MET A 1 -7.38 -17.38 -10.85
CA MET A 1 -6.48 -16.21 -10.97
C MET A 1 -7.25 -14.95 -11.37
N ASP A 2 -8.16 -15.04 -12.33
CA ASP A 2 -8.96 -13.90 -12.83
C ASP A 2 -9.73 -13.10 -11.76
N THR A 3 -10.27 -13.77 -10.74
CA THR A 3 -11.02 -13.09 -9.68
C THR A 3 -10.16 -12.13 -8.85
N ALA A 4 -8.90 -12.49 -8.57
CA ALA A 4 -7.99 -11.64 -7.78
C ALA A 4 -7.54 -10.42 -8.60
N LEU A 5 -7.29 -10.60 -9.90
CA LEU A 5 -6.97 -9.52 -10.83
C LEU A 5 -8.12 -8.53 -10.95
N ALA A 6 -9.34 -9.02 -11.22
CA ALA A 6 -10.54 -8.20 -11.30
C ALA A 6 -10.84 -7.46 -9.99
N THR A 7 -10.66 -8.13 -8.85
CA THR A 7 -10.82 -7.50 -7.53
C THR A 7 -9.77 -6.41 -7.31
N SER A 8 -8.52 -6.66 -7.69
CA SER A 8 -7.42 -5.70 -7.57
C SER A 8 -7.65 -4.47 -8.43
N ARG A 9 -8.06 -4.65 -9.69
CA ARG A 9 -8.45 -3.57 -10.59
C ARG A 9 -9.60 -2.74 -10.02
N SER A 10 -10.64 -3.40 -9.50
CA SER A 10 -11.77 -2.70 -8.88
C SER A 10 -11.39 -1.92 -7.61
N VAL A 11 -10.38 -2.39 -6.86
CA VAL A 11 -9.79 -1.64 -5.75
C VAL A 11 -9.03 -0.43 -6.28
N TYR A 12 -8.19 -0.57 -7.30
CA TYR A 12 -7.49 0.54 -7.93
C TYR A 12 -8.45 1.63 -8.42
N GLU A 13 -9.49 1.25 -9.16
CA GLU A 13 -10.52 2.19 -9.64
C GLU A 13 -11.21 2.95 -8.50
N GLN A 14 -11.43 2.27 -7.37
CA GLN A 14 -11.99 2.90 -6.17
C GLN A 14 -11.00 3.89 -5.55
N LEU A 15 -9.70 3.56 -5.48
CA LEU A 15 -8.66 4.49 -4.99
C LEU A 15 -8.57 5.72 -5.91
N ALA A 16 -8.55 5.51 -7.22
CA ALA A 16 -8.55 6.58 -8.22
C ALA A 16 -9.76 7.52 -8.07
N ALA A 17 -10.97 6.97 -7.95
CA ALA A 17 -12.18 7.76 -7.75
C ALA A 17 -12.15 8.56 -6.43
N MET A 18 -11.49 8.05 -5.39
CA MET A 18 -11.31 8.77 -4.12
C MET A 18 -10.25 9.86 -4.18
N ALA A 19 -9.28 9.76 -5.08
CA ALA A 19 -8.23 10.75 -5.32
C ALA A 19 -8.66 11.85 -6.31
N GLY A 20 -9.69 11.61 -7.12
CA GLY A 20 -10.18 12.54 -8.15
C GLY A 20 -9.45 12.33 -9.48
N GLU A 21 -8.14 12.58 -9.50
CA GLU A 21 -7.26 12.35 -10.66
C GLU A 21 -6.07 11.48 -10.22
N PRO A 22 -6.05 10.17 -10.53
CA PRO A 22 -4.92 9.33 -10.18
C PRO A 22 -3.71 9.73 -11.03
N THR A 23 -2.60 10.11 -10.39
CA THR A 23 -1.32 10.38 -11.06
C THR A 23 -0.39 9.17 -11.05
N VAL A 24 -0.84 8.03 -10.52
CA VAL A 24 -0.02 6.83 -10.30
C VAL A 24 -0.67 5.65 -11.00
N ALA A 25 0.11 4.94 -11.81
CA ALA A 25 -0.31 3.68 -12.42
C ALA A 25 -0.12 2.51 -11.46
N MET A 26 -0.74 1.37 -11.77
CA MET A 26 -0.58 0.14 -11.03
C MET A 26 -0.36 -1.02 -11.99
N ARG A 27 0.69 -1.81 -11.77
CA ARG A 27 1.00 -2.99 -12.57
C ARG A 27 0.75 -4.24 -11.74
N ALA A 28 -0.12 -5.13 -12.22
CA ALA A 28 -0.40 -6.40 -11.57
C ALA A 28 0.70 -7.44 -11.84
N TRP A 29 0.70 -8.51 -11.04
CA TRP A 29 1.64 -9.63 -11.13
C TRP A 29 1.56 -10.39 -12.47
N ASN A 30 0.46 -10.26 -13.23
CA ASN A 30 0.31 -10.84 -14.56
C ASN A 30 0.77 -9.89 -15.69
N GLY A 31 1.23 -8.69 -15.35
CA GLY A 31 1.65 -7.66 -16.30
C GLY A 31 0.58 -6.64 -16.68
N ASP A 32 -0.69 -6.80 -16.28
CA ASP A 32 -1.74 -5.82 -16.56
C ASP A 32 -1.42 -4.47 -15.91
N VAL A 33 -1.52 -3.38 -16.67
CA VAL A 33 -1.32 -2.01 -16.17
C VAL A 33 -2.64 -1.25 -16.14
N TRP A 34 -2.91 -0.56 -15.03
CA TRP A 34 -4.08 0.28 -14.83
C TRP A 34 -3.66 1.70 -14.47
N GLY A 35 -4.38 2.70 -14.98
CA GLY A 35 -4.12 4.12 -14.70
C GLY A 35 -3.63 4.91 -15.90
N PRO A 36 -3.11 6.13 -15.67
CA PRO A 36 -2.60 6.98 -16.73
C PRO A 36 -1.44 6.32 -17.48
N ARG A 37 -1.40 6.49 -18.80
CA ARG A 37 -0.34 5.92 -19.66
C ARG A 37 1.03 6.57 -19.42
N ASP A 38 1.01 7.82 -19.00
CA ASP A 38 2.15 8.70 -18.74
C ASP A 38 2.34 8.97 -17.24
N ALA A 39 1.85 8.06 -16.39
CA ALA A 39 1.99 8.21 -14.95
C ALA A 39 3.48 8.32 -14.56
N PRO A 40 3.89 9.34 -13.78
CA PRO A 40 5.27 9.50 -13.33
C PRO A 40 5.75 8.41 -12.36
N ALA A 41 4.85 7.57 -11.87
CA ALA A 41 5.17 6.41 -11.06
C ALA A 41 4.16 5.26 -11.27
N THR A 42 4.63 4.04 -11.07
CA THR A 42 3.84 2.81 -11.11
C THR A 42 4.06 2.01 -9.83
N VAL A 43 2.97 1.66 -9.14
CA VAL A 43 3.00 0.67 -8.04
C VAL A 43 2.89 -0.72 -8.64
N VAL A 44 3.90 -1.55 -8.43
CA VAL A 44 3.95 -2.93 -8.90
C VAL A 44 3.42 -3.84 -7.80
N LEU A 45 2.44 -4.68 -8.15
CA LEU A 45 1.87 -5.70 -7.27
C LEU A 45 2.55 -7.03 -7.55
N ASN A 46 3.34 -7.55 -6.60
CA ASN A 46 4.16 -8.74 -6.84
C ASN A 46 3.37 -10.06 -6.75
N HIS A 47 2.13 -10.03 -6.24
CA HIS A 47 1.30 -11.23 -6.07
C HIS A 47 -0.19 -10.88 -5.88
N PRO A 48 -1.11 -11.88 -5.97
CA PRO A 48 -2.55 -11.68 -5.85
C PRO A 48 -3.04 -11.03 -4.54
N GLY A 49 -2.30 -11.21 -3.43
CA GLY A 49 -2.58 -10.61 -2.13
C GLY A 49 -1.98 -9.21 -1.90
N ALA A 50 -1.20 -8.67 -2.83
CA ALA A 50 -0.37 -7.47 -2.62
C ALA A 50 -1.16 -6.25 -2.14
N LEU A 51 -2.32 -5.96 -2.75
CA LEU A 51 -3.17 -4.84 -2.34
C LEU A 51 -3.74 -5.01 -0.92
N ARG A 52 -4.03 -6.24 -0.50
CA ARG A 52 -4.45 -6.52 0.87
C ARG A 52 -3.30 -6.28 1.84
N ALA A 53 -2.10 -6.71 1.48
CA ALA A 53 -0.90 -6.49 2.29
C ALA A 53 -0.51 -5.00 2.38
N LEU A 54 -0.73 -4.23 1.32
CA LEU A 54 -0.50 -2.78 1.25
C LEU A 54 -1.50 -1.95 2.08
N LEU A 55 -2.76 -2.38 2.12
CA LEU A 55 -3.88 -1.55 2.61
C LEU A 55 -4.58 -2.09 3.85
N VAL A 56 -4.20 -3.25 4.39
CA VAL A 56 -4.85 -3.84 5.57
C VAL A 56 -3.86 -4.09 6.71
N PRO A 57 -3.99 -3.38 7.85
CA PRO A 57 -4.88 -2.24 8.10
C PRO A 57 -4.57 -1.00 7.23
N LEU A 58 -5.56 -0.11 7.09
CA LEU A 58 -5.41 1.14 6.32
C LEU A 58 -4.58 2.14 7.13
N ASP A 59 -3.27 1.92 7.21
CA ASP A 59 -2.27 2.80 7.84
C ASP A 59 -0.94 2.81 7.08
N ASP A 60 -0.08 3.77 7.41
CA ASP A 60 1.16 4.00 6.66
C ASP A 60 2.26 2.99 7.02
N LEU A 61 2.20 2.42 8.23
CA LEU A 61 3.11 1.38 8.67
C LEU A 61 2.92 0.12 7.81
N THR A 62 1.68 -0.30 7.63
CA THR A 62 1.31 -1.44 6.78
C THR A 62 1.79 -1.23 5.34
N ALA A 63 1.65 0.00 4.82
CA ALA A 63 2.10 0.31 3.48
C ALA A 63 3.63 0.25 3.33
N GLY A 64 4.37 0.76 4.32
CA GLY A 64 5.83 0.65 4.35
C GLY A 64 6.31 -0.80 4.48
N GLU A 65 5.64 -1.61 5.29
CA GLU A 65 5.95 -3.04 5.40
C GLU A 65 5.70 -3.80 4.09
N ALA A 66 4.65 -3.45 3.35
CA ALA A 66 4.37 -4.06 2.07
C ALA A 66 5.49 -3.82 1.04
N TYR A 67 6.12 -2.64 1.10
CA TYR A 67 7.31 -2.35 0.30
C TYR A 67 8.54 -3.13 0.79
N ILE A 68 8.78 -3.15 2.11
CA ILE A 68 9.95 -3.83 2.70
C ILE A 68 9.92 -5.35 2.48
N TYR A 69 8.73 -5.96 2.54
CA TYR A 69 8.54 -7.41 2.43
C TYR A 69 8.17 -7.88 1.02
N ASP A 70 8.45 -7.07 0.00
CA ASP A 70 8.27 -7.45 -1.41
C ASP A 70 6.81 -7.80 -1.78
N ASP A 71 5.84 -7.28 -1.03
CA ASP A 71 4.42 -7.36 -1.42
C ASP A 71 4.17 -6.41 -2.62
N ILE A 72 4.83 -5.24 -2.61
CA ILE A 72 4.80 -4.26 -3.70
C ILE A 72 6.19 -3.68 -4.00
N ASP A 73 6.35 -3.14 -5.21
CA ASP A 73 7.49 -2.29 -5.59
C ASP A 73 7.00 -0.99 -6.23
N ILE A 74 7.90 -0.03 -6.43
CA ILE A 74 7.61 1.30 -6.98
C ILE A 74 8.61 1.62 -8.09
N GLU A 75 8.09 1.74 -9.30
CA GLU A 75 8.83 2.22 -10.46
C GLU A 75 8.57 3.72 -10.64
N GLY A 76 9.63 4.50 -10.89
CA GLY A 76 9.53 5.95 -11.08
C GLY A 76 9.55 6.74 -9.76
N SER A 77 8.76 7.81 -9.67
CA SER A 77 8.84 8.76 -8.56
C SER A 77 8.11 8.29 -7.30
N ILE A 78 8.86 7.87 -6.28
CA ILE A 78 8.31 7.57 -4.95
C ILE A 78 7.52 8.75 -4.36
N LEU A 79 7.95 9.99 -4.65
CA LEU A 79 7.26 11.20 -4.17
C LEU A 79 5.85 11.33 -4.75
N GLU A 80 5.62 10.89 -5.99
CA GLU A 80 4.29 10.87 -6.59
C GLU A 80 3.39 9.81 -5.95
N VAL A 81 3.94 8.64 -5.63
CA VAL A 81 3.20 7.60 -4.88
C VAL A 81 2.81 8.12 -3.49
N LEU A 82 3.71 8.82 -2.80
CA LEU A 82 3.40 9.41 -1.50
C LEU A 82 2.39 10.57 -1.59
N ARG A 83 2.44 11.39 -2.64
CA ARG A 83 1.42 12.41 -2.92
C ARG A 83 0.06 11.78 -3.13
N PHE A 84 -0.02 10.72 -3.94
CA PHE A 84 -1.24 9.94 -4.14
C PHE A 84 -1.74 9.33 -2.83
N ALA A 85 -0.87 8.71 -2.02
CA ALA A 85 -1.25 8.18 -0.71
C ALA A 85 -1.79 9.27 0.23
N THR A 86 -1.23 10.49 0.16
CA THR A 86 -1.66 11.63 0.95
C THR A 86 -3.03 12.16 0.50
N SER A 87 -3.32 12.20 -0.80
CA SER A 87 -4.64 12.61 -1.30
C SER A 87 -5.76 11.66 -0.81
N LEU A 88 -5.45 10.38 -0.63
CA LEU A 88 -6.37 9.39 -0.06
C LEU A 88 -6.67 9.60 1.43
N ARG A 89 -5.81 10.30 2.20
CA ARG A 89 -6.01 10.52 3.65
C ARG A 89 -7.28 11.34 3.95
N ALA A 90 -7.62 12.31 3.10
CA ALA A 90 -8.86 13.08 3.25
C ALA A 90 -10.10 12.16 3.14
N THR A 91 -10.04 11.16 2.27
CA THR A 91 -11.13 10.22 2.02
C THR A 91 -11.19 9.09 3.07
N ARG A 92 -10.07 8.77 3.74
CA ARG A 92 -10.01 7.83 4.87
C ARG A 92 -10.91 8.25 6.05
N ARG A 93 -11.34 9.51 6.12
CA ARG A 93 -12.32 10.03 7.10
C ARG A 93 -13.78 9.63 6.81
N ARG A 94 -14.06 8.95 5.70
CA ARG A 94 -15.39 8.44 5.36
C ARG A 94 -15.54 6.96 5.78
N PRO A 95 -16.30 6.64 6.84
CA PRO A 95 -16.36 5.28 7.40
C PRO A 95 -16.99 4.28 6.42
N LEU A 96 -18.02 4.68 5.67
CA LEU A 96 -18.67 3.81 4.69
C LEU A 96 -17.76 3.44 3.50
N ALA A 97 -16.97 4.40 3.00
CA ALA A 97 -16.03 4.15 1.91
C ALA A 97 -14.90 3.20 2.37
N SER A 98 -14.38 3.44 3.57
CA SER A 98 -13.35 2.59 4.20
C SER A 98 -13.85 1.17 4.43
N LEU A 99 -15.09 1.00 4.92
CA LEU A 99 -15.69 -0.32 5.12
C LEU A 99 -15.90 -1.07 3.79
N ARG A 100 -16.35 -0.38 2.73
CA ARG A 100 -16.49 -0.97 1.39
C ARG A 100 -15.15 -1.41 0.83
N LEU A 101 -14.11 -0.58 0.97
CA LEU A 101 -12.74 -0.91 0.56
C LEU A 101 -12.23 -2.15 1.32
N LEU A 102 -12.35 -2.16 2.65
CA LEU A 102 -11.95 -3.30 3.49
C LEU A 102 -12.69 -4.60 3.12
N ARG A 103 -13.98 -4.54 2.82
CA ARG A 103 -14.76 -5.70 2.35
C ARG A 103 -14.24 -6.27 1.03
N ARG A 104 -13.79 -5.42 0.11
CA ARG A 104 -13.17 -5.86 -1.16
C ARG A 104 -11.79 -6.46 -0.92
N LEU A 105 -10.95 -5.79 -0.13
CA LEU A 105 -9.60 -6.27 0.21
C LEU A 105 -9.62 -7.65 0.90
N ARG A 106 -10.65 -7.94 1.71
CA ARG A 106 -10.81 -9.27 2.34
C ARG A 106 -11.06 -10.41 1.36
N LYS A 107 -11.48 -10.13 0.12
CA LYS A 107 -11.63 -11.15 -0.94
C LYS A 107 -10.29 -11.54 -1.58
N LEU A 108 -9.27 -10.70 -1.43
CA LEU A 108 -7.92 -11.03 -1.91
C LEU A 108 -7.26 -12.05 -0.95
N PRO A 109 -6.39 -12.93 -1.48
CA PRO A 109 -5.64 -13.87 -0.66
C PRO A 109 -4.90 -13.18 0.48
N ALA A 110 -4.89 -13.83 1.65
CA ALA A 110 -3.98 -13.46 2.72
C ALA A 110 -2.64 -14.15 2.44
N GLU A 111 -1.79 -13.53 1.62
CA GLU A 111 -0.41 -14.00 1.49
C GLU A 111 0.31 -13.71 2.81
N ASN A 112 0.93 -14.74 3.39
CA ASN A 112 1.68 -14.60 4.64
C ASN A 112 3.20 -14.66 4.38
N ARG A 113 3.68 -13.88 3.42
CA ARG A 113 5.12 -13.75 3.10
C ARG A 113 5.92 -13.16 4.26
N ARG A 114 5.24 -12.41 5.14
CA ARG A 114 5.82 -11.84 6.36
C ARG A 114 6.18 -12.88 7.43
N GLY A 115 5.75 -14.14 7.28
CA GLY A 115 6.02 -15.21 8.25
C GLY A 115 7.52 -15.54 8.42
N GLU A 116 8.34 -15.34 7.38
CA GLU A 116 9.79 -15.53 7.47
C GLU A 116 10.51 -14.37 8.18
N HIS A 117 9.90 -13.19 8.23
CA HIS A 117 10.47 -12.01 8.86
C HIS A 117 9.62 -11.57 10.06
N THR A 118 9.93 -12.11 11.23
CA THR A 118 9.28 -11.69 12.47
C THR A 118 9.58 -10.22 12.72
N ARG A 119 8.53 -9.38 12.84
CA ARG A 119 8.65 -7.98 13.27
C ARG A 119 9.56 -7.93 14.51
N PRO A 120 10.70 -7.24 14.47
CA PRO A 120 11.55 -7.13 15.64
C PRO A 120 10.73 -6.48 16.76
N GLY A 121 10.57 -7.20 17.87
CA GLY A 121 9.93 -6.64 19.05
C GLY A 121 10.70 -5.39 19.47
N LYS A 122 9.99 -4.29 19.76
CA LYS A 122 10.61 -3.07 20.29
C LYS A 122 11.16 -3.33 21.69
N LYS A 123 12.36 -3.91 21.78
CA LYS A 123 13.13 -4.07 23.02
C LYS A 123 14.13 -2.93 23.10
N GLY A 124 13.65 -1.75 23.47
CA GLY A 124 14.48 -0.56 23.62
C GLY A 124 13.76 0.50 24.42
N ARG A 125 14.49 1.20 25.31
CA ARG A 125 13.94 2.36 26.03
C ARG A 125 13.58 3.45 25.03
N LEU A 126 12.40 4.06 25.15
CA LEU A 126 11.94 5.20 24.33
C LEU A 126 13.04 6.27 24.18
N HIS A 127 13.28 6.71 22.95
CA HIS A 127 14.27 7.75 22.63
C HIS A 127 14.16 8.95 23.59
N SER A 128 15.31 9.49 24.02
CA SER A 128 15.37 10.65 24.91
C SER A 128 16.57 11.51 24.54
N LYS A 129 16.35 12.82 24.33
CA LYS A 129 17.41 13.79 24.01
C LYS A 129 18.65 13.69 24.92
N ARG A 130 18.43 13.38 26.21
CA ARG A 130 19.49 13.21 27.22
C ARG A 130 20.46 12.04 26.96
N ARG A 131 20.02 10.98 26.28
CA ARG A 131 20.89 9.84 25.92
C ARG A 131 21.73 10.15 24.70
N ASP A 132 21.13 10.81 23.72
CA ASP A 132 21.81 11.17 22.47
C ASP A 132 22.91 12.20 22.71
N SER A 133 22.73 13.11 23.68
CA SER A 133 23.80 14.04 24.11
C SER A 133 24.95 13.37 24.86
N ALA A 134 24.81 12.10 25.26
CA ALA A 134 25.83 11.35 26.00
C ALA A 134 26.61 10.36 25.12
N SER A 135 26.37 10.36 23.80
CA SER A 135 27.04 9.49 22.83
C SER A 135 27.97 10.27 21.88
N VAL A 136 28.32 11.51 22.24
CA VAL A 136 29.26 12.37 21.51
C VAL A 136 30.63 12.31 22.15
#